data_AF-A0A636H783-F1
#
_entry.id   AF-A0A636H783-F1
#
_cell.length_a   1.000
_cell.length_b   1.000
_cell.length_c   1.000
_cell.angle_alpha   90.00
_cell.angle_beta   90.00
_cell.angle_gamma   90.00
#
_symmetry.space_group_name_H-M   'P 1'
#
loop_
_entity.id
_entity.type
_entity.pdbx_description
1 polymer ?
#
loop_
_entity_poly.entity_id
_entity_poly.type
_entity_poly.pdbx_seq_one_letter_code
_entity_poly.pdbx_strand_id
1 'polypeptide(L)'
;TLSVVRKGAELANSFKPDVIIALGGGSPMDAAKIMWVMYEHPETHFEELALRFMDIRKRIYKFPKMGVKAKMIAVTTTSGTGSEVTPFAVVTDDATGQKYPLADYALTPDMAIVDANLVMDMPKSLCAFGGLDAVTHALEAYVSVLASEFSDGQALQALKLLKENLPASYHEGSKNPVARERVHSAATIAGIAFANAF
;
A
#
# COMPACT_ATOMS: atom_id res chain seq x y z
N THR A 1 9.92 10.73 -2.21
CA THR A 1 9.66 12.11 -1.77
C THR A 1 8.91 12.85 -2.86
N LEU A 2 8.42 14.07 -2.61
CA LEU A 2 7.61 14.82 -3.56
C LEU A 2 8.38 15.15 -4.85
N SER A 3 9.68 15.41 -4.75
CA SER A 3 10.59 15.61 -5.89
C SER A 3 10.65 14.40 -6.82
N VAL A 4 10.81 13.20 -6.26
CA VAL A 4 10.82 11.93 -7.01
C VAL A 4 9.47 11.68 -7.69
N VAL A 5 8.37 11.95 -6.99
CA VAL A 5 7.02 11.83 -7.53
C VAL A 5 6.80 12.77 -8.73
N ARG A 6 7.16 14.05 -8.61
CA ARG A 6 7.05 15.01 -9.71
C ARG A 6 7.85 14.58 -10.94
N LYS A 7 9.09 14.13 -10.73
CA LYS A 7 9.93 13.61 -11.82
C LYS A 7 9.32 12.38 -12.51
N GLY A 8 8.72 11.48 -11.73
CA GLY A 8 7.99 10.32 -12.29
C GLY A 8 6.75 10.73 -13.07
N ALA A 9 5.99 11.72 -12.59
CA ALA A 9 4.82 12.26 -13.28
C ALA A 9 5.20 12.97 -14.58
N GLU A 10 6.30 13.72 -14.62
CA GLU A 10 6.85 14.32 -15.85
C GLU A 10 7.18 13.25 -16.89
N LEU A 11 7.82 12.16 -16.46
CA LEU A 11 8.12 11.02 -17.33
C LEU A 11 6.82 10.38 -17.86
N ALA A 12 5.82 10.16 -17.00
CA ALA A 12 4.52 9.64 -17.41
C ALA A 12 3.81 10.57 -18.40
N ASN A 13 3.87 11.89 -18.19
CA ASN A 13 3.29 12.88 -19.12
C ASN A 13 3.94 12.85 -20.50
N SER A 14 5.26 12.60 -20.55
CA SER A 14 6.00 12.46 -21.81
C SER A 14 5.74 11.11 -22.50
N PHE A 15 5.82 10.01 -21.75
CA PHE A 15 5.67 8.65 -22.27
C PHE A 15 4.21 8.28 -22.61
N LYS A 16 3.25 8.84 -21.86
CA LYS A 16 1.81 8.59 -21.94
C LYS A 16 1.43 7.11 -21.77
N PRO A 17 1.74 6.49 -20.61
CA PRO A 17 1.40 5.10 -20.37
C PRO A 17 -0.12 4.90 -20.31
N ASP A 18 -0.58 3.74 -20.79
CA ASP A 18 -1.94 3.21 -20.57
C ASP A 18 -2.01 2.31 -19.32
N VAL A 19 -0.87 1.94 -18.76
CA VAL A 19 -0.73 1.19 -17.52
C VAL A 19 0.50 1.65 -16.74
N ILE A 20 0.34 1.83 -15.43
CA ILE A 20 1.41 2.10 -14.47
C ILE A 20 1.54 0.86 -13.59
N ILE A 21 2.75 0.31 -13.54
CA ILE A 21 3.06 -0.88 -12.73
C ILE A 21 4.03 -0.48 -11.63
N ALA A 22 3.56 -0.53 -10.39
CA ALA A 22 4.41 -0.36 -9.22
C ALA A 22 5.00 -1.71 -8.80
N LEU A 23 6.33 -1.80 -8.73
CA LEU A 23 7.04 -2.98 -8.24
C LEU A 23 7.87 -2.61 -7.02
N GLY A 24 7.57 -3.22 -5.87
CA GLY A 24 8.34 -3.00 -4.64
C GLY A 24 7.52 -3.13 -3.36
N GLY A 25 8.01 -2.53 -2.27
CA GLY A 25 7.25 -2.36 -1.03
C GLY A 25 6.39 -1.09 -1.02
N GLY A 26 6.08 -0.58 0.17
CA GLY A 26 5.27 0.64 0.31
C GLY A 26 5.82 1.87 -0.40
N SER A 27 7.14 2.11 -0.38
CA SER A 27 7.68 3.34 -0.99
C SER A 27 7.47 3.43 -2.51
N PRO A 28 7.76 2.40 -3.33
CA PRO A 28 7.41 2.42 -4.75
C PRO A 28 5.91 2.46 -5.02
N MET A 29 5.10 1.69 -4.26
CA MET A 29 3.65 1.65 -4.45
C MET A 29 3.00 3.00 -4.15
N ASP A 30 3.34 3.63 -3.02
CA ASP A 30 2.81 4.92 -2.63
C ASP A 30 3.24 6.02 -3.61
N ALA A 31 4.53 6.01 -4.02
CA ALA A 31 5.02 6.97 -5.01
C ALA A 31 4.29 6.82 -6.35
N ALA A 32 4.08 5.59 -6.83
CA ALA A 32 3.39 5.32 -8.08
C ALA A 32 1.92 5.76 -8.03
N LYS A 33 1.21 5.56 -6.90
CA LYS A 33 -0.15 6.07 -6.70
C LYS A 33 -0.20 7.59 -6.87
N ILE A 34 0.73 8.34 -6.28
CA ILE A 34 0.74 9.80 -6.42
C ILE A 34 1.17 10.24 -7.82
N MET A 35 2.14 9.57 -8.45
CA MET A 35 2.51 9.81 -9.85
C MET A 35 1.31 9.60 -10.78
N TRP A 36 0.49 8.58 -10.51
CA TRP A 36 -0.73 8.31 -11.26
C TRP A 36 -1.74 9.45 -11.17
N VAL A 37 -1.95 10.04 -9.98
CA VAL A 37 -2.80 11.22 -9.81
C VAL A 37 -2.28 12.39 -10.62
N MET A 38 -0.99 12.71 -10.50
CA MET A 38 -0.39 13.83 -11.22
C MET A 38 -0.36 13.62 -12.74
N TYR A 39 -0.36 12.37 -13.20
CA TYR A 39 -0.47 12.03 -14.61
C TYR A 39 -1.91 12.16 -15.14
N GLU A 40 -2.88 11.65 -14.39
CA GLU A 40 -4.31 11.75 -14.73
C GLU A 40 -4.77 13.21 -14.71
N HIS A 41 -4.40 13.95 -13.67
CA HIS A 41 -4.86 15.32 -13.37
C HIS A 41 -3.65 16.24 -13.08
N PRO A 42 -2.93 16.71 -14.12
CA PRO A 42 -1.74 17.56 -13.96
C PRO A 42 -2.02 18.93 -13.34
N GLU A 43 -3.28 19.37 -13.33
CA GLU A 43 -3.74 20.59 -12.68
C GLU A 43 -3.89 20.46 -11.16
N THR A 44 -3.87 19.24 -10.62
CA THR A 44 -4.07 19.02 -9.19
C THR A 44 -2.82 19.40 -8.39
N HIS A 45 -2.97 20.35 -7.46
CA HIS A 45 -1.91 20.72 -6.54
C HIS A 45 -1.80 19.72 -5.39
N PHE A 46 -0.56 19.30 -5.10
CA PHE A 46 -0.30 18.33 -4.03
C PHE A 46 -0.83 18.77 -2.65
N GLU A 47 -0.76 20.06 -2.35
CA GLU A 47 -1.26 20.64 -1.09
C GLU A 47 -2.76 20.41 -0.90
N GLU A 48 -3.55 20.45 -1.98
CA GLU A 48 -5.00 20.22 -1.94
C GLU A 48 -5.34 18.76 -1.63
N LEU A 49 -4.51 17.83 -2.13
CA LEU A 49 -4.65 16.40 -1.88
C LEU A 49 -4.20 15.99 -0.47
N ALA A 50 -3.25 16.73 0.09
CA ALA A 50 -2.63 16.45 1.38
C ALA A 50 -3.42 17.00 2.58
N LEU A 51 -4.52 17.75 2.34
CA LEU A 51 -5.38 18.27 3.40
C LEU A 51 -5.95 17.12 4.23
N ARG A 52 -5.71 17.18 5.55
CA ARG A 52 -6.20 16.16 6.51
C ARG A 52 -7.72 16.15 6.54
N PHE A 53 -8.32 15.03 6.15
CA PHE A 53 -9.76 14.81 6.28
C PHE A 53 -10.06 14.04 7.58
N MET A 54 -10.95 14.59 8.41
CA MET A 54 -11.47 13.91 9.61
C MET A 54 -12.40 12.73 9.28
N ASP A 55 -12.92 12.67 8.05
CA ASP A 55 -13.85 11.65 7.59
C ASP A 55 -13.59 11.39 6.10
N ILE A 56 -13.26 10.14 5.76
CA ILE A 56 -12.90 9.69 4.40
C ILE A 56 -14.00 10.00 3.39
N ARG A 57 -15.27 10.05 3.86
CA ARG A 57 -16.47 10.29 3.03
C ARG A 57 -16.88 11.77 2.96
N LYS A 58 -16.50 12.60 3.94
CA LYS A 58 -16.81 14.04 3.94
C LYS A 58 -15.60 14.86 3.55
N ARG A 59 -15.38 14.99 2.24
CA ARG A 59 -14.30 15.81 1.68
C ARG A 59 -14.80 17.13 1.13
N ILE A 60 -14.03 18.17 1.36
CA ILE A 60 -14.19 19.47 0.70
C ILE A 60 -13.76 19.37 -0.77
N TYR A 61 -12.70 18.59 -1.04
CA TYR A 61 -12.21 18.29 -2.38
C TYR A 61 -12.56 16.85 -2.77
N LYS A 62 -13.37 16.67 -3.82
CA LYS A 62 -13.66 15.34 -4.35
C LYS A 62 -12.47 14.87 -5.18
N PHE A 63 -12.00 13.65 -4.92
CA PHE A 63 -10.94 13.07 -5.73
C PHE A 63 -11.39 13.00 -7.18
N PRO A 64 -10.55 13.45 -8.14
CA PRO A 64 -10.92 13.42 -9.54
C PRO A 64 -11.03 11.96 -10.01
N LYS A 65 -11.77 11.75 -11.10
CA LYS A 65 -11.98 10.40 -11.64
C LYS A 65 -10.64 9.83 -12.12
N MET A 66 -10.18 8.76 -11.47
CA MET A 66 -8.95 8.04 -11.81
C MET A 66 -9.22 6.92 -12.82
N GLY A 67 -8.17 6.40 -13.44
CA GLY A 67 -8.26 5.21 -14.29
C GLY A 67 -8.79 5.46 -15.70
N VAL A 68 -8.64 6.69 -16.21
CA VAL A 68 -9.08 7.11 -17.55
C VAL A 68 -7.92 7.07 -18.53
N LYS A 69 -6.77 7.66 -18.18
CA LYS A 69 -5.55 7.60 -19.00
C LYS A 69 -4.79 6.29 -18.78
N ALA A 70 -4.63 5.87 -17.52
CA ALA A 70 -3.87 4.66 -17.19
C ALA A 70 -4.53 3.82 -16.10
N LYS A 71 -4.29 2.51 -16.14
CA LYS A 71 -4.57 1.58 -15.02
C LYS A 71 -3.40 1.49 -14.05
N MET A 72 -3.68 1.26 -12.78
CA MET A 72 -2.68 1.04 -11.74
C MET A 72 -2.61 -0.44 -11.37
N ILE A 73 -1.42 -1.03 -11.54
CA ILE A 73 -1.12 -2.39 -11.09
C ILE A 73 -0.06 -2.31 -10.00
N ALA A 74 -0.30 -2.96 -8.86
CA ALA A 74 0.66 -3.04 -7.77
C ALA A 74 1.19 -4.47 -7.62
N VAL A 75 2.51 -4.61 -7.68
CA VAL A 75 3.24 -5.86 -7.51
C VAL A 75 4.11 -5.74 -6.26
N THR A 76 3.65 -6.38 -5.17
CA THR A 76 4.32 -6.23 -3.87
C THR A 76 5.50 -7.20 -3.72
N THR A 77 6.64 -6.65 -3.31
CA THR A 77 7.87 -7.41 -3.02
C THR A 77 8.26 -7.34 -1.55
N THR A 78 7.35 -6.90 -0.68
CA THR A 78 7.55 -6.94 0.77
C THR A 78 6.31 -7.43 1.48
N SER A 79 6.47 -8.35 2.42
CA SER A 79 5.37 -8.92 3.20
C SER A 79 5.05 -8.05 4.41
N GLY A 80 4.48 -6.85 4.21
CA GLY A 80 4.10 -5.97 5.32
C GLY A 80 3.07 -4.89 5.02
N THR A 81 3.38 -4.00 4.06
CA THR A 81 2.65 -2.72 3.95
C THR A 81 1.20 -2.85 3.51
N GLY A 82 0.83 -3.89 2.76
CA GLY A 82 -0.52 -4.05 2.21
C GLY A 82 -0.94 -2.96 1.22
N SER A 83 -0.04 -2.05 0.82
CA SER A 83 -0.35 -0.90 -0.05
C SER A 83 -0.92 -1.32 -1.40
N GLU A 84 -0.67 -2.54 -1.86
CA GLU A 84 -1.24 -3.09 -3.09
C GLU A 84 -2.78 -3.17 -3.09
N VAL A 85 -3.44 -3.18 -1.92
CA VAL A 85 -4.91 -3.25 -1.79
C VAL A 85 -5.53 -2.05 -1.08
N THR A 86 -4.73 -1.05 -0.70
CA THR A 86 -5.22 0.05 0.15
C THR A 86 -5.36 1.39 -0.59
N PRO A 87 -6.26 2.27 -0.12
CA PRO A 87 -6.42 3.62 -0.64
C PRO A 87 -5.32 4.59 -0.20
N PHE A 88 -4.29 4.11 0.52
CA PHE A 88 -3.28 4.98 1.14
C PHE A 88 -2.07 5.20 0.25
N ALA A 89 -1.50 6.38 0.36
CA ALA A 89 -0.17 6.69 -0.11
C ALA A 89 0.47 7.73 0.82
N VAL A 90 1.69 7.47 1.29
CA VAL A 90 2.45 8.41 2.10
C VAL A 90 3.60 8.97 1.29
N VAL A 91 3.70 10.29 1.20
CA VAL A 91 4.85 10.96 0.59
C VAL A 91 5.43 11.98 1.56
N THR A 92 6.75 12.06 1.56
CA THR A 92 7.49 13.07 2.33
C THR A 92 7.78 14.26 1.43
N ASP A 93 7.44 15.46 1.91
CA ASP A 93 7.85 16.70 1.28
C ASP A 93 9.33 16.96 1.57
N ASP A 94 10.12 17.08 0.50
CA ASP A 94 11.56 17.31 0.58
C ASP A 94 11.92 18.65 1.23
N ALA A 95 11.03 19.66 1.13
CA ALA A 95 11.30 21.01 1.63
C ALA A 95 11.10 21.11 3.16
N THR A 96 10.04 20.51 3.67
CA THR A 96 9.65 20.59 5.09
C THR A 96 10.03 19.36 5.90
N GLY A 97 10.33 18.23 5.25
CA GLY A 97 10.49 16.93 5.90
C GLY A 97 9.19 16.31 6.41
N GLN A 98 8.05 16.99 6.21
CA GLN A 98 6.75 16.53 6.69
C GLN A 98 6.25 15.35 5.84
N LYS A 99 5.72 14.32 6.51
CA LYS A 99 5.00 13.23 5.85
C LYS A 99 3.53 13.59 5.68
N TYR A 100 3.05 13.51 4.45
CA TYR A 100 1.66 13.74 4.10
C TYR A 100 1.02 12.40 3.74
N PRO A 101 0.10 11.89 4.57
CA PRO A 101 -0.73 10.75 4.21
C PRO A 101 -1.87 11.22 3.30
N LEU A 102 -2.00 10.58 2.14
CA LEU A 102 -3.14 10.69 1.25
C LEU A 102 -3.92 9.39 1.38
N ALA A 103 -5.24 9.50 1.50
CA ALA A 103 -6.13 8.34 1.53
C ALA A 103 -7.28 8.65 0.57
N ASP A 104 -7.54 7.85 -0.45
CA ASP A 104 -8.78 7.86 -1.23
C ASP A 104 -8.94 6.54 -1.99
N TYR A 105 -10.15 5.98 -2.05
CA TYR A 105 -10.40 4.73 -2.77
C TYR A 105 -10.16 4.83 -4.28
N ALA A 106 -10.14 6.03 -4.85
CA ALA A 106 -9.70 6.26 -6.22
C ALA A 106 -8.19 5.96 -6.44
N LEU A 107 -7.39 5.86 -5.37
CA LEU A 107 -5.98 5.48 -5.41
C LEU A 107 -5.74 3.97 -5.29
N THR A 108 -6.77 3.20 -4.95
CA THR A 108 -6.64 1.74 -4.84
C THR A 108 -6.19 1.19 -6.19
N PRO A 109 -5.14 0.36 -6.24
CA PRO A 109 -4.72 -0.27 -7.48
C PRO A 109 -5.87 -1.04 -8.15
N ASP A 110 -5.98 -0.93 -9.47
CA ASP A 110 -6.97 -1.68 -10.25
C ASP A 110 -6.69 -3.20 -10.19
N MET A 111 -5.42 -3.59 -10.01
CA MET A 111 -4.98 -4.97 -9.85
C MET A 111 -3.82 -5.07 -8.87
N ALA A 112 -3.92 -6.03 -7.93
CA ALA A 112 -2.84 -6.39 -7.02
C ALA A 112 -2.25 -7.76 -7.39
N ILE A 113 -0.93 -7.86 -7.47
CA ILE A 113 -0.19 -9.10 -7.72
C ILE A 113 0.69 -9.40 -6.52
N VAL A 114 0.45 -10.55 -5.90
CA VAL A 114 1.10 -10.99 -4.66
C VAL A 114 1.84 -12.31 -4.93
N ASP A 115 2.97 -12.22 -5.64
CA ASP A 115 3.81 -13.37 -5.96
C ASP A 115 4.91 -13.55 -4.90
N ALA A 116 4.87 -14.69 -4.18
CA ALA A 116 5.83 -14.99 -3.13
C ALA A 116 7.26 -15.24 -3.64
N ASN A 117 7.46 -15.52 -4.92
CA ASN A 117 8.80 -15.66 -5.50
C ASN A 117 9.62 -14.38 -5.33
N LEU A 118 8.96 -13.21 -5.32
CA LEU A 118 9.59 -11.90 -5.18
C LEU A 118 10.05 -11.58 -3.75
N VAL A 119 9.70 -12.41 -2.77
CA VAL A 119 10.05 -12.19 -1.36
C VAL A 119 10.96 -13.25 -0.76
N MET A 120 11.39 -14.26 -1.53
CA MET A 120 12.22 -15.35 -1.00
C MET A 120 13.55 -14.84 -0.43
N ASP A 121 14.14 -13.84 -1.08
CA ASP A 121 15.47 -13.33 -0.74
C ASP A 121 15.45 -12.06 0.15
N MET A 122 14.31 -11.67 0.72
CA MET A 122 14.31 -10.49 1.60
C MET A 122 15.22 -10.71 2.82
N PRO A 123 15.97 -9.71 3.27
CA PRO A 123 16.78 -9.82 4.48
C PRO A 123 15.90 -10.02 5.71
N LYS A 124 16.47 -10.64 6.75
CA LYS A 124 15.78 -10.93 8.03
C LYS A 124 15.14 -9.69 8.66
N SER A 125 15.84 -8.55 8.62
CA SER A 125 15.32 -7.28 9.15
C SER A 125 14.03 -6.86 8.44
N LEU A 126 14.00 -6.88 7.11
CA LEU A 126 12.82 -6.53 6.33
C LEU A 126 11.67 -7.53 6.54
N CYS A 127 11.99 -8.83 6.69
CA CYS A 127 11.00 -9.83 7.07
C CYS A 127 10.36 -9.54 8.43
N ALA A 128 11.17 -9.19 9.43
CA ALA A 128 10.68 -8.88 10.78
C ALA A 128 9.85 -7.59 10.78
N PHE A 129 10.37 -6.51 10.20
CA PHE A 129 9.66 -5.23 10.17
C PHE A 129 8.35 -5.33 9.39
N GLY A 130 8.37 -5.93 8.20
CA GLY A 130 7.15 -6.11 7.41
C GLY A 130 6.12 -7.00 8.11
N GLY A 131 6.55 -8.14 8.65
CA GLY A 131 5.64 -9.06 9.34
C GLY A 131 5.01 -8.44 10.59
N LEU A 132 5.78 -7.67 11.38
CA LEU A 132 5.26 -6.98 12.55
C LEU A 132 4.37 -5.79 12.19
N ASP A 133 4.66 -5.09 11.10
CA ASP A 133 3.78 -4.05 10.54
C ASP A 133 2.41 -4.64 10.17
N ALA A 134 2.39 -5.79 9.48
CA ALA A 134 1.16 -6.52 9.17
C ALA A 134 0.39 -6.99 10.41
N VAL A 135 1.09 -7.36 11.50
CA VAL A 135 0.44 -7.68 12.79
C VAL A 135 -0.26 -6.45 13.34
N THR A 136 0.41 -5.30 13.36
CA THR A 136 -0.16 -4.03 13.82
C THR A 136 -1.37 -3.65 12.98
N HIS A 137 -1.27 -3.69 11.64
CA HIS A 137 -2.38 -3.42 10.73
C HIS A 137 -3.62 -4.28 11.05
N ALA A 138 -3.44 -5.59 11.20
CA ALA A 138 -4.57 -6.47 11.48
C ALA A 138 -5.14 -6.27 12.90
N LEU A 139 -4.28 -6.03 13.90
CA LEU A 139 -4.72 -5.80 15.27
C LEU A 139 -5.52 -4.50 15.41
N GLU A 140 -5.00 -3.40 14.87
CA GLU A 140 -5.65 -2.09 14.91
C GLU A 140 -6.94 -2.08 14.08
N ALA A 141 -6.96 -2.74 12.92
CA ALA A 141 -8.16 -2.88 12.12
C ALA A 141 -9.28 -3.64 12.87
N TYR A 142 -8.93 -4.69 13.60
CA TYR A 142 -9.90 -5.51 14.35
C TYR A 142 -10.52 -4.77 15.54
N VAL A 143 -9.78 -3.84 16.17
CA VAL A 143 -10.27 -3.03 17.30
C VAL A 143 -10.70 -1.62 16.89
N SER A 144 -10.68 -1.33 15.59
CA SER A 144 -11.05 -0.03 15.05
C SER A 144 -12.52 0.30 15.32
N VAL A 145 -12.81 1.58 15.50
CA VAL A 145 -14.20 2.07 15.57
C VAL A 145 -14.95 1.92 14.24
N LEU A 146 -14.22 1.67 13.14
CA LEU A 146 -14.77 1.37 11.81
C LEU A 146 -14.73 -0.13 11.47
N ALA A 147 -14.44 -1.00 12.44
CA ALA A 147 -14.48 -2.45 12.25
C ALA A 147 -15.89 -2.94 11.85
N SER A 148 -15.93 -4.04 11.10
CA SER A 148 -17.15 -4.67 10.61
C SER A 148 -16.95 -6.17 10.42
N GLU A 149 -18.05 -6.90 10.30
CA GLU A 149 -18.04 -8.34 10.04
C GLU A 149 -17.29 -8.75 8.76
N PHE A 150 -17.13 -7.81 7.81
CA PHE A 150 -16.37 -8.01 6.57
C PHE A 150 -14.85 -7.86 6.77
N SER A 151 -14.40 -7.00 7.67
CA SER A 151 -12.98 -6.78 7.97
C SER A 151 -12.44 -7.75 9.01
N ASP A 152 -13.28 -8.13 9.98
CA ASP A 152 -12.84 -8.84 11.19
C ASP A 152 -12.31 -10.23 10.89
N GLY A 153 -12.99 -10.98 10.01
CA GLY A 153 -12.52 -12.29 9.56
C GLY A 153 -11.16 -12.24 8.87
N GLN A 154 -10.91 -11.18 8.10
CA GLN A 154 -9.62 -10.99 7.40
C GLN A 154 -8.52 -10.65 8.40
N ALA A 155 -8.76 -9.72 9.32
CA ALA A 155 -7.81 -9.36 10.36
C ALA A 155 -7.40 -10.58 11.21
N LEU A 156 -8.37 -11.39 11.66
CA LEU A 156 -8.10 -12.62 12.42
C LEU A 156 -7.31 -13.65 11.61
N GLN A 157 -7.64 -13.82 10.33
CA GLN A 157 -6.92 -14.74 9.46
C GLN A 157 -5.47 -14.30 9.23
N ALA A 158 -5.23 -13.00 9.02
CA ALA A 158 -3.88 -12.45 8.93
C ALA A 158 -3.08 -12.70 10.21
N LEU A 159 -3.65 -12.39 11.38
CA LEU A 159 -3.01 -12.61 12.68
C LEU A 159 -2.67 -14.08 12.92
N LYS A 160 -3.58 -15.00 12.58
CA LYS A 160 -3.36 -16.45 12.70
C LYS A 160 -2.17 -16.88 11.83
N LEU A 161 -2.17 -16.49 10.55
CA LEU A 161 -1.09 -16.84 9.61
C LEU A 161 0.26 -16.27 10.06
N LEU A 162 0.29 -15.02 10.50
CA LEU A 162 1.50 -14.35 11.01
C LEU A 162 2.02 -15.07 12.26
N LYS A 163 1.16 -15.41 13.22
CA LYS A 163 1.55 -16.17 14.41
C LYS A 163 2.17 -17.53 14.06
N GLU A 164 1.60 -18.24 13.08
CA GLU A 164 2.02 -19.59 12.72
C GLU A 164 3.29 -19.60 11.85
N ASN A 165 3.50 -18.60 11.00
CA ASN A 165 4.50 -18.65 9.93
C ASN A 165 5.59 -17.59 10.03
N LEU A 166 5.37 -16.45 10.68
CA LEU A 166 6.36 -15.37 10.75
C LEU A 166 7.68 -15.79 11.41
N PRO A 167 7.69 -16.56 12.52
CA PRO A 167 8.95 -17.03 13.10
C PRO A 167 9.76 -17.90 12.13
N ALA A 168 9.12 -18.85 11.46
CA ALA A 168 9.78 -19.72 10.47
C ALA A 168 10.29 -18.90 9.26
N SER A 169 9.47 -17.99 8.75
CA SER A 169 9.85 -17.08 7.65
C SER A 169 11.10 -16.25 7.99
N TYR A 170 11.19 -15.75 9.23
CA TYR A 170 12.35 -15.00 9.72
C TYR A 170 13.61 -15.85 9.91
N HIS A 171 13.49 -17.02 10.56
CA HIS A 171 14.65 -17.85 10.88
C HIS A 171 15.18 -18.63 9.68
N GLU A 172 14.27 -19.21 8.89
CA GLU A 172 14.59 -20.15 7.80
C GLU A 172 14.70 -19.44 6.44
N GLY A 173 13.94 -18.36 6.22
CA GLY A 173 13.95 -17.59 4.98
C GLY A 173 13.52 -18.43 3.77
N SER A 174 14.27 -18.32 2.67
CA SER A 174 14.02 -19.09 1.43
C SER A 174 14.08 -20.61 1.59
N LYS A 175 14.66 -21.13 2.68
CA LYS A 175 14.63 -22.56 3.01
C LYS A 175 13.23 -23.07 3.34
N ASN A 176 12.32 -22.17 3.73
CA ASN A 176 10.92 -22.46 4.01
C ASN A 176 10.01 -21.56 3.15
N PRO A 177 9.84 -21.90 1.86
CA PRO A 177 9.05 -21.10 0.93
C PRO A 177 7.58 -21.02 1.33
N VAL A 178 7.05 -22.04 2.00
CA VAL A 178 5.66 -22.05 2.49
C VAL A 178 5.46 -20.97 3.56
N ALA A 179 6.38 -20.84 4.52
CA ALA A 179 6.28 -19.79 5.53
C ALA A 179 6.38 -18.38 4.90
N ARG A 180 7.26 -18.21 3.91
CA ARG A 180 7.38 -16.96 3.13
C ARG A 180 6.10 -16.59 2.43
N GLU A 181 5.51 -17.55 1.70
CA GLU A 181 4.25 -17.35 0.98
C GLU A 181 3.11 -17.01 1.93
N ARG A 182 2.95 -17.75 3.03
CA ARG A 182 1.88 -17.52 4.01
C ARG A 182 1.98 -16.14 4.66
N VAL A 183 3.18 -15.68 4.98
CA VAL A 183 3.40 -14.33 5.52
C VAL A 183 3.12 -13.27 4.45
N HIS A 184 3.50 -13.51 3.19
CA HIS A 184 3.22 -12.60 2.09
C HIS A 184 1.72 -12.41 1.85
N SER A 185 0.97 -13.52 1.80
CA SER A 185 -0.49 -13.46 1.73
C SER A 185 -1.11 -12.82 2.99
N ALA A 186 -0.60 -13.11 4.18
CA ALA A 186 -1.13 -12.54 5.42
C ALA A 186 -1.00 -11.01 5.47
N ALA A 187 0.10 -10.45 4.95
CA ALA A 187 0.28 -9.01 4.86
C ALA A 187 -0.76 -8.35 3.94
N THR A 188 -1.06 -8.95 2.79
CA THR A 188 -2.13 -8.47 1.91
C THR A 188 -3.51 -8.62 2.55
N ILE A 189 -3.77 -9.73 3.25
CA ILE A 189 -5.04 -9.94 3.97
C ILE A 189 -5.22 -8.87 5.07
N ALA A 190 -4.16 -8.53 5.80
CA ALA A 190 -4.18 -7.40 6.73
C ALA A 190 -4.52 -6.11 5.98
N GLY A 191 -3.91 -5.89 4.80
CA GLY A 191 -4.25 -4.85 3.83
C GLY A 191 -5.75 -4.73 3.54
N ILE A 192 -6.42 -5.84 3.24
CA ILE A 192 -7.87 -5.88 2.97
C ILE A 192 -8.67 -5.39 4.20
N ALA A 193 -8.26 -5.79 5.41
CA ALA A 193 -8.93 -5.37 6.64
C ALA A 193 -8.74 -3.86 6.89
N PHE A 194 -7.49 -3.39 6.99
CA PHE A 194 -7.21 -2.00 7.35
C PHE A 194 -7.50 -1.01 6.21
N ALA A 195 -7.61 -1.46 4.96
CA ALA A 195 -8.10 -0.62 3.87
C ALA A 195 -9.55 -0.15 4.09
N ASN A 196 -10.31 -0.80 4.97
CA ASN A 196 -11.73 -0.52 5.21
C ASN A 196 -12.05 -0.18 6.67
N ALA A 197 -11.22 -0.59 7.62
CA ALA A 197 -11.45 -0.43 9.07
C ALA A 197 -10.35 0.43 9.74
N PHE A 198 -10.05 1.61 9.20
CA PHE A 198 -8.98 2.52 9.66
C PHE A 198 -9.48 3.85 10.22
#